data_AF-A0AB34GNZ2-F1
#
_entry.id   AF-A0AB34GNZ2-F1
#
_cell.length_a   1.000
_cell.length_b   1.000
_cell.length_c   1.000
_cell.angle_alpha   90.00
_cell.angle_beta   90.00
_cell.angle_gamma   90.00
#
_symmetry.space_group_name_H-M   'P 1'
#
loop_
_entity.id
_entity.type
_entity.pdbx_description
1 polymer ?
#
loop_
_entity_poly.entity_id
_entity_poly.type
_entity_poly.pdbx_seq_one_letter_code
_entity_poly.pdbx_strand_id
1 'polypeptide(L)'
;MGAACGTAYAGEYWARARYRVFCLLGDGEASQGSGREASASAAHYSLDNLVAVFHVNRLGQSGVPRPEAPRRHLSASPRSLWVEHAGSEWMARTWRPRATRFAKRLE
;
A
#
# COMPACT_ATOMS: atom_id res chain seq x y z
N MET A 1 2.57 5.15 7.79
CA MET A 1 1.46 5.46 6.85
C MET A 1 0.56 6.60 7.33
N GLY A 2 -0.10 6.51 8.50
CA GLY A 2 -1.03 7.56 8.97
C GLY A 2 -0.43 8.97 9.05
N ALA A 3 0.77 9.10 9.63
CA ALA A 3 1.49 10.39 9.66
C ALA A 3 1.77 10.94 8.25
N ALA A 4 2.20 10.08 7.32
CA ALA A 4 2.44 10.47 5.93
C ALA A 4 1.16 10.95 5.23
N CYS A 5 0.01 10.31 5.51
CA CYS A 5 -1.30 10.78 5.05
C CYS A 5 -1.63 12.18 5.59
N GLY A 6 -1.37 12.44 6.87
CA GLY A 6 -1.56 13.76 7.48
C GLY A 6 -0.65 14.83 6.87
N THR A 7 0.63 14.52 6.65
CA THR A 7 1.56 15.44 5.98
C THR A 7 1.14 15.73 4.53
N ALA A 8 0.72 14.70 3.78
CA ALA A 8 0.23 14.86 2.42
C ALA A 8 -1.01 15.75 2.37
N TYR A 9 -1.96 15.53 3.29
CA TYR A 9 -3.15 16.36 3.44
C TYR A 9 -2.81 17.82 3.77
N ALA A 10 -1.88 18.05 4.69
CA ALA A 10 -1.42 19.40 5.02
C ALA A 10 -0.75 20.08 3.81
N GLY A 11 0.05 19.36 3.03
CA GLY A 11 0.69 19.87 1.82
C GLY A 11 -0.32 20.31 0.75
N GLU A 12 -1.34 19.48 0.52
CA GLU A 12 -2.34 19.70 -0.53
C GLU A 12 -3.34 20.79 -0.13
N TYR A 13 -3.92 20.70 1.07
CA TYR A 13 -5.07 21.52 1.46
C TYR A 13 -4.74 22.74 2.31
N TRP A 14 -3.66 22.72 3.09
CA TRP A 14 -3.31 23.80 4.01
C TRP A 14 -2.20 24.67 3.45
N ALA A 15 -1.01 24.10 3.28
CA ALA A 15 0.18 24.81 2.84
C ALA A 15 0.16 25.15 1.34
N ARG A 16 -0.64 24.43 0.54
CA ARG A 16 -0.64 24.50 -0.93
C ARG A 16 0.77 24.44 -1.53
N ALA A 17 1.60 23.59 -0.94
CA ALA A 17 3.01 23.48 -1.27
C ALA A 17 3.25 22.33 -2.25
N ARG A 18 4.17 22.52 -3.20
CA ARG A 18 4.45 21.56 -4.28
C ARG A 18 5.41 20.43 -3.86
N TYR A 19 5.22 19.85 -2.68
CA TYR A 19 6.00 18.68 -2.24
C TYR A 19 5.21 17.38 -2.36
N ARG A 20 5.94 16.27 -2.45
CA ARG A 20 5.38 14.91 -2.35
C ARG A 20 5.87 14.24 -1.08
N VAL A 21 5.01 13.41 -0.51
CA VAL A 21 5.30 12.63 0.68
C VAL A 21 5.50 11.17 0.28
N PHE A 22 6.61 10.59 0.73
CA PHE A 22 6.93 9.19 0.48
C PHE A 22 6.87 8.41 1.81
N CYS A 23 6.22 7.26 1.80
CA CYS A 23 6.13 6.35 2.95
C CYS A 23 6.62 4.97 2.54
N LEU A 24 7.76 4.54 3.07
CA LEU A 24 8.23 3.17 2.95
C LEU A 24 7.53 2.30 4.01
N LEU A 25 7.07 1.12 3.64
CA LEU A 25 6.36 0.19 4.51
C LEU A 25 6.88 -1.24 4.29
N GLY A 26 7.13 -1.98 5.35
CA GLY A 26 7.31 -3.43 5.27
C GLY A 26 6.00 -4.15 4.96
N ASP A 27 6.06 -5.35 4.40
CA ASP A 27 4.91 -6.24 4.20
C ASP A 27 4.18 -6.58 5.51
N GLY A 28 4.92 -6.79 6.61
CA GLY A 28 4.36 -6.97 7.95
C GLY A 28 3.61 -5.74 8.47
N GLU A 29 4.18 -4.54 8.28
CA GLU A 29 3.54 -3.28 8.71
C GLU A 29 2.29 -2.98 7.87
N ALA A 30 2.34 -3.29 6.57
CA ALA A 30 1.22 -3.15 5.66
C ALA A 30 0.02 -4.06 5.99
N SER A 31 0.24 -5.12 6.78
CA SER A 31 -0.83 -6.00 7.25
C SER A 31 -1.67 -5.39 8.39
N GLN A 32 -1.15 -4.36 9.07
CA GLN A 32 -1.86 -3.70 10.18
C GLN A 32 -3.06 -2.89 9.69
N GLY A 33 -4.14 -2.89 10.47
CA GLY A 33 -5.39 -2.18 10.15
C GLY A 33 -5.21 -0.67 9.96
N SER A 34 -4.32 -0.05 10.75
CA SER A 34 -4.02 1.39 10.68
C SER A 34 -3.47 1.81 9.30
N GLY A 35 -2.71 0.93 8.63
CA GLY A 35 -2.25 1.15 7.26
C GLY A 35 -3.39 1.18 6.25
N ARG A 36 -4.40 0.31 6.44
CA ARG A 36 -5.59 0.24 5.60
C ARG A 36 -6.48 1.46 5.76
N GLU A 37 -6.70 1.90 6.99
CA GLU A 37 -7.45 3.11 7.31
C GLU A 37 -6.80 4.34 6.69
N ALA A 38 -5.49 4.51 6.87
CA ALA A 38 -4.74 5.62 6.28
C ALA A 38 -4.80 5.60 4.73
N SER A 39 -4.74 4.42 4.11
CA SER A 39 -4.90 4.29 2.66
C SER A 39 -6.31 4.66 2.19
N ALA A 40 -7.34 4.28 2.95
CA ALA A 40 -8.72 4.66 2.66
C ALA A 40 -8.92 6.17 2.81
N SER A 41 -8.33 6.79 3.83
CA SER A 41 -8.33 8.26 4.01
C SER A 41 -7.61 8.96 2.85
N ALA A 42 -6.45 8.48 2.43
CA ALA A 42 -5.72 9.06 1.31
C ALA A 42 -6.53 9.03 -0.01
N ALA A 43 -7.27 7.94 -0.24
CA ALA A 43 -8.18 7.84 -1.38
C ALA A 43 -9.40 8.78 -1.25
N HIS A 44 -10.01 8.84 -0.07
CA HIS A 44 -11.15 9.73 0.20
C HIS A 44 -10.79 11.21 -0.04
N TYR A 45 -9.61 11.63 0.42
CA TYR A 45 -9.11 12.99 0.24
C TYR A 45 -8.31 13.19 -1.06
N SER A 46 -8.30 12.23 -1.99
CA SER A 46 -7.61 12.35 -3.29
C SER A 46 -6.15 12.85 -3.18
N LEU A 47 -5.38 12.29 -2.24
CA LEU A 47 -4.01 12.72 -1.96
C LEU A 47 -3.01 12.20 -3.02
N ASP A 48 -3.01 12.84 -4.20
CA ASP A 48 -2.12 12.49 -5.32
C ASP A 48 -0.62 12.82 -5.04
N ASN A 49 -0.34 13.57 -3.98
CA ASN A 49 1.00 13.90 -3.51
C ASN A 49 1.59 12.86 -2.54
N LEU A 50 0.86 11.80 -2.17
CA LEU A 50 1.33 10.70 -1.32
C LEU A 50 1.74 9.48 -2.13
N VAL A 51 2.94 8.95 -1.88
CA VAL A 51 3.46 7.73 -2.48
C VAL A 51 3.79 6.72 -1.39
N ALA A 52 3.12 5.57 -1.42
CA ALA A 52 3.47 4.42 -0.58
C ALA A 52 4.37 3.45 -1.35
N VAL A 53 5.49 3.05 -0.76
CA VAL A 53 6.43 2.07 -1.30
C VAL A 53 6.41 0.86 -0.37
N PHE A 54 6.10 -0.31 -0.92
CA PHE A 54 6.06 -1.55 -0.14
C PHE A 54 7.33 -2.36 -0.36
N HIS A 55 8.02 -2.67 0.72
CA HIS A 55 9.15 -3.58 0.75
C HIS A 55 8.65 -4.99 1.09
N VAL A 56 8.48 -5.82 0.05
CA VAL A 56 7.95 -7.17 0.16
C VAL A 56 9.10 -8.17 0.06
N ASN A 57 9.72 -8.47 1.20
CA ASN A 57 10.80 -9.45 1.30
C ASN A 57 10.35 -10.79 1.91
N ARG A 58 9.09 -10.92 2.35
CA ARG A 58 8.51 -12.12 2.96
C ARG A 58 9.17 -12.50 4.29
N LEU A 59 9.71 -11.54 5.02
CA LEU A 59 10.36 -11.75 6.32
C LEU A 59 9.72 -10.82 7.36
N GLY A 60 9.13 -11.42 8.39
CA GLY A 60 8.67 -10.72 9.58
C GLY A 60 9.67 -10.83 10.73
N GLN A 61 9.36 -10.17 11.85
CA GLN A 61 10.18 -10.23 13.07
C GLN A 61 10.41 -11.66 13.57
N SER A 62 9.41 -12.53 13.44
CA SER A 62 9.47 -13.94 13.87
C SER A 62 9.92 -14.90 12.75
N GLY A 63 10.49 -14.39 11.65
CA GLY A 63 10.89 -15.17 10.49
C GLY A 63 9.85 -15.14 9.37
N VAL A 64 9.85 -16.16 8.52
CA VAL A 64 8.94 -16.26 7.37
C VAL A 64 7.49 -16.29 7.89
N PRO A 65 6.62 -15.36 7.46
CA PRO A 65 5.21 -15.40 7.81
C PRO A 65 4.61 -16.74 7.39
N ARG A 66 3.82 -17.36 8.26
CA ARG A 66 3.16 -18.63 7.96
C ARG A 66 2.35 -18.45 6.65
N PRO A 67 2.48 -19.34 5.66
CA PRO A 67 1.65 -19.26 4.47
C PRO A 67 0.18 -19.32 4.92
N GLU A 68 -0.60 -18.31 4.55
CA GLU A 68 -2.05 -18.37 4.72
C GLU A 68 -2.57 -19.60 3.97
N ALA A 69 -3.39 -20.42 4.62
CA ALA A 69 -3.96 -21.60 3.98
C ALA A 69 -4.70 -21.17 2.69
N PRO A 70 -4.53 -21.90 1.57
CA PRO A 70 -5.11 -21.50 0.31
C PRO A 70 -6.64 -21.41 0.45
N ARG A 71 -7.20 -20.20 0.37
CA ARG A 71 -8.64 -20.02 0.24
C ARG A 71 -9.01 -20.45 -1.17
N ARG A 72 -9.95 -21.39 -1.26
CA ARG A 72 -10.42 -22.10 -2.47
C ARG A 72 -10.23 -21.33 -3.79
N HIS A 73 -9.55 -21.99 -4.73
CA HIS A 73 -9.32 -21.59 -6.12
C HIS A 73 -10.54 -20.91 -6.77
N LEU A 74 -10.40 -19.61 -7.04
CA LEU A 74 -11.04 -18.96 -8.18
C LEU A 74 -9.94 -18.77 -9.23
N SER A 75 -10.16 -19.29 -10.45
CA SER A 75 -9.19 -19.18 -11.55
C SER A 75 -8.89 -17.71 -11.84
N ALA A 76 -7.70 -17.26 -11.48
CA ALA A 76 -7.35 -15.85 -11.53
C ALA A 76 -6.35 -15.62 -12.68
N SER A 77 -6.68 -14.66 -13.56
CA SER A 77 -5.93 -14.33 -14.79
C SER A 77 -4.51 -13.80 -14.48
N PRO A 78 -3.55 -13.77 -15.44
CA PRO A 78 -2.16 -13.35 -15.19
C PRO A 78 -1.97 -11.99 -14.49
N ARG A 79 -2.98 -11.10 -14.51
CA ARG A 79 -2.99 -9.82 -13.78
C ARG A 79 -3.25 -9.93 -12.27
N SER A 80 -3.70 -11.09 -11.80
CA SER A 80 -4.14 -11.32 -10.41
C SER A 80 -3.10 -12.05 -9.55
N LEU A 81 -1.99 -12.51 -10.14
CA LEU A 81 -0.88 -13.14 -9.41
C LEU A 81 -0.23 -12.21 -8.36
N TRP A 82 -0.33 -10.89 -8.56
CA TRP A 82 0.11 -9.89 -7.57
C TRP A 82 -0.82 -9.75 -6.37
N VAL A 83 -2.07 -10.23 -6.46
CA VAL A 83 -3.06 -10.14 -5.39
C VAL A 83 -2.85 -11.23 -4.32
N GLU A 84 -2.29 -12.38 -4.69
CA GLU A 84 -2.17 -13.51 -3.77
C GLU A 84 -0.88 -13.52 -2.94
N HIS A 85 0.21 -12.93 -3.43
CA HIS A 85 1.54 -13.14 -2.82
C HIS A 85 2.08 -11.94 -2.03
N ALA A 86 1.42 -10.79 -2.08
CA ALA A 86 1.77 -9.61 -1.31
C ALA A 86 0.49 -8.94 -0.80
N GLY A 87 0.07 -9.29 0.42
CA GLY A 87 -0.78 -8.43 1.23
C GLY A 87 -2.12 -8.01 0.62
N SER A 88 -3.06 -8.95 0.47
CA SER A 88 -4.51 -8.76 0.58
C SER A 88 -5.24 -7.83 -0.43
N GLU A 89 -6.35 -8.36 -0.94
CA GLU A 89 -7.29 -7.80 -1.93
C GLU A 89 -7.64 -6.30 -1.79
N TRP A 90 -7.55 -5.74 -0.58
CA TRP A 90 -7.79 -4.31 -0.33
C TRP A 90 -6.79 -3.39 -1.04
N MET A 91 -5.52 -3.79 -1.22
CA MET A 91 -4.54 -2.95 -1.92
C MET A 91 -4.97 -2.71 -3.37
N ALA A 92 -5.49 -3.73 -4.03
CA ALA A 92 -5.97 -3.65 -5.41
C ALA A 92 -7.32 -2.91 -5.52
N ARG A 93 -8.18 -2.98 -4.50
CA ARG A 93 -9.53 -2.36 -4.52
C ARG A 93 -9.52 -0.89 -4.09
N THR A 94 -8.68 -0.52 -3.12
CA THR A 94 -8.72 0.80 -2.48
C THR A 94 -7.77 1.79 -3.15
N TRP A 95 -6.65 1.31 -3.73
CA TRP A 95 -5.66 2.18 -4.36
C TRP A 95 -5.97 2.38 -5.85
N ARG A 96 -6.59 3.52 -6.21
CA ARG A 96 -6.86 3.88 -7.62
C ARG A 96 -5.68 4.63 -8.24
N PRO A 97 -5.22 4.23 -9.44
CA PRO A 97 -4.02 4.78 -10.07
C PRO A 97 -4.35 6.04 -10.86
N ARG A 98 -4.23 7.21 -10.22
CA ARG A 98 -3.74 8.40 -10.94
C ARG A 98 -2.28 8.71 -10.59
N ALA A 99 -1.84 8.36 -9.38
CA ALA A 99 -0.49 8.66 -8.88
C ALA A 99 0.50 7.47 -8.84
N THR A 100 0.09 6.25 -9.18
CA THR A 100 0.99 5.07 -9.09
C THR A 100 1.76 4.85 -10.39
N ARG A 101 2.90 5.54 -10.54
CA ARG A 101 3.96 5.08 -11.45
C ARG A 101 5.01 4.35 -10.62
N PHE A 102 5.13 3.05 -10.90
CA PHE A 102 6.24 2.15 -10.56
C PHE A 102 6.46 1.78 -9.09
N ALA A 103 5.93 0.61 -8.71
CA ALA A 103 6.67 -0.31 -7.85
C ALA A 103 7.49 -1.22 -8.79
N LYS A 104 8.74 -0.86 -9.06
CA LYS A 104 9.68 -1.76 -9.75
C LYS A 104 10.22 -2.70 -8.67
N ARG A 105 10.14 -4.02 -8.94
CA ARG A 105 10.90 -5.02 -8.20
C ARG A 105 12.37 -4.59 -8.23
N LEU A 106 12.93 -4.22 -7.08
CA LEU A 106 14.37 -4.13 -6.92
C LEU A 106 14.82 -5.58 -6.73
N GLU A 107 15.39 -6.16 -7.78
CA GLU A 107 16.03 -7.47 -7.77
C GLU A 107 17.37 -7.41 -7.03
#